data_AF-A0A3E2JEG0-F1
#
_entry.id   AF-A0A3E2JEG0-F1
#
_cell.length_a   1.000
_cell.length_b   1.000
_cell.length_c   1.000
_cell.angle_alpha   90.00
_cell.angle_beta   90.00
_cell.angle_gamma   90.00
#
_symmetry.space_group_name_H-M   'P 1'
#
loop_
_entity.id
_entity.type
_entity.pdbx_description
1 polymer ?
#
loop_
_entity_poly.entity_id
_entity_poly.type
_entity_poly.pdbx_seq_one_letter_code
_entity_poly.pdbx_strand_id
1 'polypeptide(L)' 'MLENELIMKFRDKGIKIEKTKSRHEVFSNVYQADPSLLIQSSSLADTWNVQADEQKIIEL' A
#
# COMPACT_ATOMS: atom_id res chain seq x y z
N MET A 1 -20.59 14.19 -5.05
CA MET A 1 -19.35 13.43 -4.74
C MET A 1 -19.70 11.97 -4.88
N LEU A 2 -19.10 11.25 -5.83
CA LEU A 2 -19.40 9.84 -6.07
C LEU A 2 -18.72 9.03 -4.97
N GLU A 3 -19.48 8.61 -3.97
CA GLU A 3 -18.99 7.72 -2.92
C GLU A 3 -18.60 6.38 -3.59
N ASN A 4 -17.46 5.80 -3.21
CA ASN A 4 -16.92 4.62 -3.86
C ASN A 4 -17.90 3.45 -3.73
N GLU A 5 -18.45 2.98 -4.86
CA GLU A 5 -19.54 1.99 -4.92
C GLU A 5 -19.23 0.69 -4.14
N LEU A 6 -17.95 0.29 -4.11
CA LEU A 6 -17.50 -0.86 -3.34
C LEU A 6 -17.69 -0.66 -1.83
N ILE A 7 -17.40 0.55 -1.32
CA ILE A 7 -17.55 0.85 0.11
C ILE A 7 -19.02 0.73 0.52
N MET A 8 -19.92 1.25 -0.30
CA MET A 8 -21.37 1.18 -0.05
C MET A 8 -21.87 -0.27 -0.04
N LYS A 9 -21.49 -1.07 -1.04
CA LYS A 9 -21.85 -2.49 -1.13
C LYS A 9 -21.51 -3.30 0.13
N PHE A 10 -20.38 -3.01 0.76
CA PHE A 10 -19.97 -3.72 1.98
C PHE A 10 -20.65 -3.16 3.23
N ARG A 11 -20.87 -1.84 3.32
CA ARG A 11 -21.64 -1.23 4.40
C ARG A 11 -23.06 -1.79 4.47
N ASP A 12 -23.72 -1.96 3.33
CA ASP A 12 -25.08 -2.53 3.25
C ASP A 12 -25.16 -3.98 3.74
N LYS A 13 -24.02 -4.69 3.76
CA LYS A 13 -23.89 -6.04 4.33
C LYS A 13 -23.55 -6.05 5.82
N GLY A 14 -23.56 -4.89 6.48
CA GLY A 14 -23.14 -4.74 7.88
C GLY A 14 -21.62 -4.85 8.08
N ILE A 15 -20.83 -4.80 7.00
CA ILE A 15 -19.37 -4.86 7.08
C ILE A 15 -18.83 -3.45 7.31
N LYS A 16 -18.14 -3.25 8.44
CA LYS A 16 -17.50 -1.99 8.78
C LYS A 16 -16.22 -1.81 7.96
N ILE A 17 -16.16 -0.73 7.18
CA ILE A 17 -14.94 -0.31 6.48
C ILE A 17 -14.35 0.88 7.22
N GLU A 18 -13.13 0.72 7.70
CA GLU A 18 -12.35 1.77 8.36
C GLU A 18 -11.20 2.23 7.47
N LYS A 19 -10.90 3.53 7.52
CA LYS A 19 -9.70 4.06 6.87
C LYS A 19 -8.49 3.68 7.74
N THR A 20 -7.49 3.08 7.12
CA THR A 20 -6.21 2.81 7.75
C THR A 20 -5.14 3.75 7.20
N LYS A 21 -4.00 3.80 7.89
CA LYS A 21 -2.80 4.46 7.36
C LYS A 21 -2.45 3.90 5.99
N SER A 22 -1.95 4.75 5.10
CA SER A 22 -1.52 4.29 3.78
C SER A 22 -0.34 3.31 3.92
N ARG A 23 -0.17 2.42 2.93
CA ARG A 23 0.99 1.51 2.91
C ARG A 23 2.31 2.29 3.00
N HIS A 24 2.40 3.41 2.29
CA HIS A 24 3.57 4.29 2.32
C HIS A 24 3.81 4.85 3.72
N GLU A 25 2.77 5.34 4.39
CA GLU A 25 2.88 5.88 5.74
C GLU A 25 3.31 4.81 6.76
N VAL A 26 2.73 3.61 6.69
CA VAL A 26 3.14 2.49 7.55
C VAL A 26 4.61 2.17 7.31
N PHE A 27 5.01 2.03 6.06
CA PHE A 27 6.38 1.71 5.69
C PHE A 27 7.39 2.76 6.16
N SER A 28 7.12 4.05 5.89
CA SER A 28 8.01 5.15 6.32
C SER A 28 8.16 5.20 7.84
N ASN A 29 7.07 5.01 8.59
CA ASN A 29 7.14 5.01 10.05
C ASN A 29 7.93 3.81 10.59
N VAL A 30 7.73 2.63 10.02
CA VAL A 30 8.45 1.40 10.41
C VAL A 30 9.93 1.53 10.08
N TYR A 31 10.28 2.04 8.89
CA TYR A 31 11.66 2.29 8.50
C TYR A 31 12.36 3.31 9.41
N GLN A 32 11.69 4.42 9.74
CA GLN A 32 12.25 5.41 10.66
C GLN A 32 12.46 4.85 12.06
N ALA A 33 11.58 3.95 12.51
CA ALA A 33 11.68 3.33 13.83
C ALA A 33 12.77 2.23 13.88
N ASP A 34 12.88 1.43 12.83
CA ASP A 34 13.89 0.37 12.70
C ASP A 34 14.32 0.20 11.23
N PRO A 35 15.43 0.87 10.84
CA PRO A 35 15.97 0.77 9.49
C PRO A 35 16.44 -0.64 9.11
N SER A 36 16.69 -1.52 10.07
CA SER A 36 17.17 -2.88 9.82
C SER A 36 16.11 -3.79 9.19
N LEU A 37 14.83 -3.41 9.29
CA LEU A 37 13.71 -4.14 8.68
C LEU A 37 13.70 -4.09 7.15
N LEU A 38 14.47 -3.18 6.53
CA LEU A 38 14.70 -3.15 5.08
C LEU A 38 15.90 -3.96 4.64
N ILE A 39 16.68 -4.50 5.58
CA ILE A 39 17.78 -5.41 5.27
C ILE A 39 17.14 -6.74 4.92
N GLN A 40 16.73 -6.85 3.66
CA GLN A 40 16.38 -8.10 3.04
C GLN A 40 17.60 -9.02 3.20
N SER A 41 17.49 -10.03 4.08
CA SER A 41 18.48 -11.10 4.14
C SER A 41 18.49 -11.72 2.75
N SER A 42 19.51 -11.41 1.96
CA SER A 42 19.65 -11.89 0.60
C SER A 42 19.93 -13.40 0.63
N SER A 43 18.88 -14.20 0.78
CA SER A 43 18.79 -15.48 0.10
C SER A 43 18.04 -15.21 -1.19
N LEU A 44 18.77 -15.24 -2.30
CA LEU A 44 18.39 -14.86 -3.68
C LEU A 44 17.29 -15.75 -4.30
N ALA A 45 16.34 -16.29 -3.52
CA ALA A 45 15.38 -17.27 -4.03
C ALA A 45 14.01 -16.70 -4.42
N ASP A 46 13.49 -15.69 -3.72
CA ASP A 46 12.10 -15.26 -3.92
C ASP A 46 11.99 -13.77 -4.27
N THR A 47 12.41 -13.43 -5.48
CA THR A 47 12.16 -12.12 -6.10
C THR A 47 10.65 -11.96 -6.32
N TRP A 48 9.97 -11.28 -5.41
CA TRP A 48 8.61 -10.80 -5.66
C TRP A 48 8.68 -9.73 -6.75
N ASN A 49 8.22 -10.08 -7.96
CA ASN A 49 7.99 -9.15 -9.07
C ASN A 49 6.93 -8.12 -8.67
N VAL A 50 7.35 -7.07 -7.94
CA VAL A 50 6.55 -5.86 -7.78
C VAL A 50 6.90 -4.96 -8.95
N GLN A 51 6.19 -5.16 -10.06
CA GLN A 51 6.23 -4.23 -11.18
C GLN A 51 5.48 -2.98 -10.74
N ALA A 52 6.24 -1.96 -10.31
CA ALA A 52 5.69 -0.64 -10.12
C ALA A 52 5.31 -0.10 -11.51
N ASP A 53 4.02 0.17 -11.72
CA ASP A 53 3.59 0.94 -12.90
C ASP A 53 4.18 2.35 -12.77
N GLU A 54 5.25 2.60 -13.52
CA GLU A 54 5.81 3.93 -13.71
C GLU A 54 4.74 4.83 -14.35
N GLN A 55 4.18 5.74 -13.55
CA GLN A 55 3.35 6.81 -14.08
C GLN A 55 4.24 7.75 -14.89
N LYS A 56 4.05 7.71 -16.21
CA LYS A 56 4.63 8.61 -17.20
C LYS A 56 4.27 10.06 -16.84
N ILE A 57 5.24 10.82 -16.32
CA ILE A 57 5.13 12.28 -16.18
C ILE A 57 5.01 12.84 -17.60
N ILE A 58 3.82 13.34 -17.94
CA ILE A 58 3.64 14.22 -19.09
C ILE A 58 3.97 15.62 -18.59
N GLU A 59 5.16 16.11 -18.91
CA GLU A 59 5.43 17.55 -18.89
C GLU A 59 4.67 18.19 -20.07
N LEU A 60 3.94 19.27 -19.75
CA LEU A 60 3.25 20.15 -20.70
C LEU A 60 4.24 21.11 -21.37
#